data_AF-A0A358GM50-F1
#
_entry.id   AF-A0A358GM50-F1
#
_cell.length_a   1.000
_cell.length_b   1.000
_cell.length_c   1.000
_cell.angle_alpha   90.00
_cell.angle_beta   90.00
_cell.angle_gamma   90.00
#
_symmetry.space_group_name_H-M   'P 1'
#
loop_
_entity.id
_entity.type
_entity.pdbx_description
1 polymer ?
#
loop_
_entity_poly.entity_id
_entity_poly.type
_entity_poly.pdbx_seq_one_letter_code
_entity_poly.pdbx_strand_id
1 'polypeptide(L)'
;MEVIDVTLNPNDMGSGNTLSNGNLTVTGATTTGIRATHGKISGKWYWEVKLDAGDTRFLIGVSNKSLSLSSFNTSYLNTSWRGFNFSNGNRLPENTSYGVPSIVGNIIGIALDLDNGTLELYRNGVSMGISHTNIKELGEVYPTAGRTASFSTTATFNFGQTPFMYEIPKKFYSYDGRQYGGSNKFLLSSGGEIYSVPSVKVATDNVIPIMTSNTAPNGEASASSQWSASTYYPYLAFNQTNTSSADCWATAANVTNAWIQYKFQTPKVIAQYKITNRNNGTIYDNTPKTWSFMGSNDGISWVLLDERINISAWTSVETREFNFKNHVSYSYYRLHITAVHSGVYVAIGKLEMFDLKSGDTLYKLPTSNEVEFLRNGSDSILVNNYLYFEKSVKHSNDATGSGKTFEHTIDLAKRRVDKITLG
;
A
#
# COMPACT_ATOMS: atom_id res chain seq x y z
N MET A 1 12.95 11.34 4.61
CA MET A 1 12.67 11.28 6.05
C MET A 1 13.98 10.86 6.70
N GLU A 2 14.39 11.55 7.77
CA GLU A 2 15.64 11.23 8.46
C GLU A 2 15.43 10.02 9.36
N VAL A 3 16.36 9.06 9.27
CA VAL A 3 16.41 7.91 10.19
C VAL A 3 17.01 8.42 11.50
N ILE A 4 16.33 8.15 12.61
CA ILE A 4 16.73 8.62 13.94
C ILE A 4 16.80 7.47 14.94
N ASP A 5 17.71 7.55 15.91
CA ASP A 5 17.79 6.55 16.98
C ASP A 5 16.77 6.86 18.09
N VAL A 6 15.63 6.18 18.03
CA VAL A 6 14.58 6.29 19.06
C VAL A 6 14.75 5.20 20.11
N THR A 7 14.66 5.54 21.38
CA THR A 7 14.62 4.59 22.51
C THR A 7 13.66 5.12 23.57
N LEU A 8 13.40 4.36 24.64
CA LEU A 8 12.79 4.90 25.83
C LEU A 8 13.77 5.85 26.53
N ASN A 9 13.28 6.99 26.99
CA ASN A 9 14.14 8.09 27.46
C ASN A 9 14.47 7.93 28.95
N PRO A 10 15.72 7.62 29.34
CA PRO A 10 16.12 7.52 30.76
C PRO A 10 16.04 8.86 31.49
N ASN A 11 16.02 9.98 30.76
CA ASN A 11 15.89 11.34 31.32
C ASN A 11 14.44 11.82 31.38
N ASP A 12 13.47 11.03 30.90
CA ASP A 12 12.05 11.40 30.86
C ASP A 12 11.17 10.20 31.27
N MET A 13 11.36 9.79 32.53
CA MET A 13 10.64 8.70 33.17
C MET A 13 10.45 8.95 34.67
N GLY A 14 9.37 8.40 35.23
CA GLY A 14 9.16 8.41 36.68
C GLY A 14 9.99 7.34 37.40
N SER A 15 10.19 7.53 38.70
CA SER A 15 10.97 6.63 39.55
C SER A 15 10.40 5.20 39.59
N GLY A 16 11.28 4.21 39.69
CA GLY A 16 10.91 2.80 39.73
C GLY A 16 10.74 2.13 38.37
N ASN A 17 10.96 2.84 37.26
CA ASN A 17 11.24 2.21 35.97
C ASN A 17 12.73 1.81 35.91
N THR A 18 13.02 0.69 35.28
CA THR A 18 14.37 0.20 34.98
C THR A 18 14.42 -0.16 33.50
N LEU A 19 15.44 0.34 32.81
CA LEU A 19 15.61 0.13 31.37
C LEU A 19 16.68 -0.93 31.10
N SER A 20 16.45 -1.72 30.07
CA SER A 20 17.38 -2.72 29.56
C SER A 20 17.28 -2.83 28.04
N ASN A 21 18.05 -3.73 27.43
CA ASN A 21 18.04 -3.99 25.99
C ASN A 21 18.24 -2.70 25.16
N GLY A 22 19.29 -1.92 25.50
CA GLY A 22 19.55 -0.64 24.82
C GLY A 22 18.43 0.39 25.01
N ASN A 23 17.79 0.41 26.17
CA ASN A 23 16.63 1.25 26.50
C ASN A 23 15.39 0.97 25.64
N LEU A 24 15.21 -0.27 25.17
CA LEU A 24 13.99 -0.70 24.47
C LEU A 24 13.05 -1.49 25.37
N THR A 25 13.54 -2.01 26.50
CA THR A 25 12.72 -2.76 27.45
C THR A 25 12.60 -1.97 28.74
N VAL A 26 11.37 -1.83 29.25
CA VAL A 26 11.08 -1.22 30.56
C VAL A 26 10.48 -2.24 31.50
N THR A 27 11.07 -2.36 32.69
CA THR A 27 10.49 -3.07 33.84
C THR A 27 10.18 -2.06 34.94
N GLY A 28 9.02 -2.19 35.58
CA GLY A 28 8.64 -1.30 36.66
C GLY A 28 7.44 -1.85 37.43
N ALA A 29 7.29 -1.39 38.66
CA ALA A 29 6.25 -1.85 39.59
C ALA A 29 5.56 -0.70 40.36
N THR A 30 5.72 0.53 39.88
CA THR A 30 5.14 1.75 40.48
C THR A 30 4.21 2.43 39.47
N THR A 31 3.33 3.31 39.97
CA THR A 31 2.38 4.09 39.17
C THR A 31 3.06 5.26 38.44
N THR A 32 4.11 4.97 37.69
CA THR A 32 4.91 5.93 36.94
C THR A 32 4.86 5.63 35.45
N GLY A 33 5.27 6.62 34.64
CA GLY A 33 5.37 6.47 33.20
C GLY A 33 6.75 6.74 32.64
N ILE A 34 6.84 6.59 31.34
CA ILE A 34 8.04 6.84 30.54
C ILE A 34 7.65 7.28 29.14
N ARG A 35 8.42 8.21 28.57
CA ARG A 35 8.32 8.63 27.16
C ARG A 35 9.50 8.12 26.34
N ALA A 36 9.31 8.02 25.03
CA ALA A 36 10.41 7.84 24.08
C ALA A 36 11.25 9.12 23.94
N THR A 37 12.45 9.00 23.36
CA THR A 37 13.41 10.11 23.20
C THR A 37 12.96 11.20 22.24
N HIS A 38 12.14 10.87 21.24
CA HIS A 38 11.76 11.78 20.16
C HIS A 38 10.25 11.91 20.00
N GLY A 39 9.79 13.15 19.87
CA GLY A 39 8.42 13.49 19.54
C GLY A 39 8.22 13.65 18.04
N LYS A 40 6.96 13.63 17.59
CA LYS A 40 6.56 13.90 16.21
C LYS A 40 5.43 14.93 16.18
N ILE A 41 5.43 15.76 15.13
CA ILE A 41 4.42 16.81 14.89
C ILE A 41 3.60 16.58 13.60
N SER A 42 4.07 15.74 12.69
CA SER A 42 3.43 15.45 11.39
C SER A 42 3.82 14.06 10.89
N GLY A 43 3.13 13.55 9.89
CA GLY A 43 3.42 12.25 9.26
C GLY A 43 2.70 11.07 9.90
N LYS A 44 3.00 9.87 9.36
CA LYS A 44 2.38 8.60 9.75
C LYS A 44 3.43 7.64 10.28
N TRP A 45 3.29 7.23 11.53
CA TRP A 45 4.31 6.51 12.29
C TRP A 45 3.77 5.25 12.95
N TYR A 46 4.61 4.22 13.02
CA TYR A 46 4.25 2.91 13.57
C TYR A 46 5.32 2.35 14.49
N TRP A 47 4.92 1.76 15.60
CA TRP A 47 5.80 0.99 16.48
C TRP A 47 5.04 -0.17 17.12
N GLU A 48 5.76 -1.14 17.66
CA GLU A 48 5.21 -2.29 18.37
C GLU A 48 5.62 -2.28 19.84
N VAL A 49 4.71 -2.73 20.71
CA VAL A 49 4.97 -2.95 22.12
C VAL A 49 4.53 -4.36 22.49
N LYS A 50 5.48 -5.15 22.98
CA LYS A 50 5.23 -6.50 23.49
C LYS A 50 5.16 -6.46 25.02
N LEU A 51 4.10 -7.04 25.58
CA LEU A 51 4.05 -7.32 27.03
C LEU A 51 4.82 -8.62 27.30
N ASP A 52 6.02 -8.52 27.86
CA ASP A 52 6.91 -9.67 28.02
C ASP A 52 6.60 -10.50 29.27
N ALA A 53 6.28 -9.84 30.38
CA ALA A 53 5.99 -10.50 31.65
C ALA A 53 5.22 -9.58 32.61
N GLY A 54 4.59 -10.19 33.62
CA GLY A 54 3.97 -9.48 34.74
C GLY A 54 2.49 -9.16 34.54
N ASP A 55 2.03 -8.12 35.23
CA ASP A 55 0.62 -7.73 35.29
C ASP A 55 0.17 -6.97 34.03
N THR A 56 -1.12 -7.06 33.71
CA THR A 56 -1.73 -6.44 32.53
C THR A 56 -2.23 -5.02 32.75
N ARG A 57 -2.10 -4.42 33.96
CA ARG A 57 -2.39 -3.00 34.24
C ARG A 57 -1.28 -2.07 33.71
N PHE A 58 -0.92 -2.32 32.47
CA PHE A 58 0.06 -1.59 31.68
C PHE A 58 -0.65 -0.77 30.62
N LEU A 59 -0.18 0.44 30.42
CA LEU A 59 -0.76 1.42 29.53
C LEU A 59 0.25 1.78 28.46
N ILE A 60 -0.23 1.95 27.24
CA ILE A 60 0.56 2.42 26.10
C ILE A 60 -0.21 3.47 25.33
N GLY A 61 0.48 4.35 24.64
CA GLY A 61 -0.15 5.32 23.75
C GLY A 61 0.79 6.45 23.43
N VAL A 62 0.25 7.66 23.35
CA VAL A 62 0.98 8.88 23.08
C VAL A 62 0.67 9.97 24.10
N SER A 63 1.66 10.81 24.40
CA SER A 63 1.46 12.00 25.23
C SER A 63 2.29 13.18 24.75
N ASN A 64 1.86 14.39 25.07
CA ASN A 64 2.74 15.56 25.02
C ASN A 64 3.60 15.67 26.29
N LYS A 65 4.51 16.65 26.33
CA LYS A 65 5.44 16.84 27.46
C LYS A 65 4.77 17.27 28.77
N SER A 66 3.53 17.75 28.73
CA SER A 66 2.82 18.21 29.93
C SER A 66 2.31 17.06 30.81
N LEU A 67 2.27 15.82 30.29
CA LEU A 67 1.90 14.66 31.10
C LEU A 67 2.95 14.41 32.20
N SER A 68 2.49 14.35 33.46
CA SER A 68 3.34 13.93 34.58
C SER A 68 3.66 12.44 34.52
N LEU A 69 4.94 12.10 34.66
CA LEU A 69 5.42 10.70 34.65
C LEU A 69 5.71 10.16 36.05
N SER A 70 5.74 11.00 37.09
CA SER A 70 5.96 10.60 38.48
C SER A 70 4.70 10.03 39.15
N SER A 71 3.53 10.33 38.59
CA SER A 71 2.25 9.75 38.95
C SER A 71 1.39 9.68 37.69
N PHE A 72 1.25 8.47 37.13
CA PHE A 72 0.63 8.28 35.82
C PHE A 72 -0.89 8.40 35.92
N ASN A 73 -1.38 9.63 35.76
CA ASN A 73 -2.78 9.99 35.94
C ASN A 73 -3.62 9.62 34.70
N THR A 74 -4.51 8.64 34.84
CA THR A 74 -5.48 8.23 33.80
C THR A 74 -6.87 8.85 33.96
N SER A 75 -6.99 9.99 34.66
CA SER A 75 -8.25 10.71 34.79
C SER A 75 -8.85 11.02 33.42
N TYR A 76 -10.17 10.91 33.29
CA TYR A 76 -10.92 11.25 32.09
C TYR A 76 -10.79 12.73 31.69
N LEU A 77 -10.31 13.58 32.60
CA LEU A 77 -10.02 15.00 32.35
C LEU A 77 -8.60 15.23 31.79
N ASN A 78 -7.80 14.18 31.60
CA ASN A 78 -6.42 14.34 31.14
C ASN A 78 -6.37 14.75 29.66
N THR A 79 -5.90 15.97 29.39
CA THR A 79 -5.79 16.52 28.04
C THR A 79 -4.42 16.28 27.40
N SER A 80 -3.48 15.65 28.10
CA SER A 80 -2.08 15.51 27.68
C SER A 80 -1.73 14.14 27.11
N TRP A 81 -2.68 13.18 27.09
CA TRP A 81 -2.41 11.82 26.66
C TRP A 81 -3.59 11.14 26.00
N ARG A 82 -3.31 10.16 25.13
CA ARG A 82 -4.27 9.23 24.52
C ARG A 82 -3.66 7.85 24.49
N GLY A 83 -4.41 6.82 24.86
CA GLY A 83 -3.86 5.47 24.80
C GLY A 83 -4.81 4.35 25.14
N PHE A 84 -4.23 3.23 25.52
CA PHE A 84 -4.86 1.92 25.61
C PHE A 84 -4.42 1.20 26.87
N ASN A 85 -5.36 0.56 27.55
CA ASN A 85 -5.11 -0.24 28.73
C ASN A 85 -5.12 -1.73 28.40
N PHE A 86 -4.01 -2.43 28.66
CA PHE A 86 -3.91 -3.86 28.43
C PHE A 86 -4.93 -4.67 29.25
N SER A 87 -5.26 -4.26 30.48
CA SER A 87 -6.05 -5.11 31.38
C SER A 87 -7.52 -5.26 30.96
N ASN A 88 -8.10 -4.22 30.38
CA ASN A 88 -9.52 -4.17 30.05
C ASN A 88 -9.82 -3.82 28.59
N GLY A 89 -8.79 -3.46 27.79
CA GLY A 89 -8.96 -3.10 26.38
C GLY A 89 -9.55 -1.70 26.14
N ASN A 90 -9.71 -0.88 27.19
CA ASN A 90 -10.30 0.43 27.05
C ASN A 90 -9.33 1.43 26.44
N ARG A 91 -9.90 2.40 25.71
CA ARG A 91 -9.19 3.63 25.35
C ARG A 91 -9.23 4.62 26.50
N LEU A 92 -8.18 5.44 26.60
CA LEU A 92 -7.97 6.42 27.65
C LEU A 92 -7.63 7.78 27.02
N PRO A 93 -8.05 8.89 27.64
CA PRO A 93 -8.49 9.02 29.03
C PRO A 93 -9.97 8.70 29.30
N GLU A 94 -10.81 8.58 28.27
CA GLU A 94 -12.28 8.43 28.39
C GLU A 94 -12.69 7.16 29.15
N ASN A 95 -11.80 6.18 29.25
CA ASN A 95 -12.02 4.88 29.88
C ASN A 95 -13.25 4.17 29.30
N THR A 96 -13.35 4.17 27.97
CA THR A 96 -14.45 3.56 27.23
C THR A 96 -13.97 2.32 26.47
N SER A 97 -14.89 1.37 26.25
CA SER A 97 -14.62 0.17 25.46
C SER A 97 -14.09 0.55 24.08
N TYR A 98 -13.04 -0.13 23.64
CA TYR A 98 -12.41 0.14 22.35
C TYR A 98 -11.87 -1.15 21.73
N GLY A 99 -10.91 -1.79 22.39
CA GLY A 99 -10.25 -3.00 21.93
C GLY A 99 -10.51 -4.18 22.84
N VAL A 100 -9.76 -5.26 22.60
CA VAL A 100 -9.81 -6.48 23.42
C VAL A 100 -8.69 -6.44 24.46
N PRO A 101 -8.92 -6.87 25.72
CA PRO A 101 -7.86 -7.04 26.71
C PRO A 101 -6.67 -7.84 26.18
N SER A 102 -5.48 -7.47 26.61
CA SER A 102 -4.21 -8.06 26.22
C SER A 102 -3.52 -8.73 27.39
N ILE A 103 -2.84 -9.84 27.10
CA ILE A 103 -2.13 -10.66 28.07
C ILE A 103 -0.63 -10.71 27.74
N VAL A 104 0.15 -11.27 28.66
CA VAL A 104 1.58 -11.55 28.44
C VAL A 104 1.77 -12.33 27.12
N GLY A 105 2.76 -11.89 26.34
CA GLY A 105 3.08 -12.41 25.01
C GLY A 105 2.36 -11.71 23.85
N ASN A 106 1.30 -10.93 24.09
CA ASN A 106 0.66 -10.15 23.03
C ASN A 106 1.52 -8.94 22.63
N ILE A 107 1.44 -8.62 21.34
CA ILE A 107 2.09 -7.45 20.74
C ILE A 107 0.99 -6.51 20.28
N ILE A 108 1.11 -5.25 20.71
CA ILE A 108 0.27 -4.18 20.22
C ILE A 108 1.07 -3.34 19.23
N GLY A 109 0.56 -3.22 18.00
CA GLY A 109 1.01 -2.25 17.03
C GLY A 109 0.28 -0.93 17.20
N ILE A 110 0.97 0.19 17.13
CA ILE A 110 0.39 1.53 17.30
C ILE A 110 0.64 2.31 16.02
N ALA A 111 -0.43 2.69 15.33
CA ALA A 111 -0.42 3.50 14.13
C ALA A 111 -0.87 4.93 14.45
N LEU A 112 0.08 5.86 14.39
CA LEU A 112 -0.10 7.28 14.67
C LEU A 112 -0.12 8.07 13.36
N ASP A 113 -1.28 8.57 12.95
CA ASP A 113 -1.45 9.40 11.76
C ASP A 113 -1.64 10.86 12.18
N LEU A 114 -0.55 11.62 12.25
CA LEU A 114 -0.59 13.04 12.64
C LEU A 114 -1.12 13.93 11.51
N ASP A 115 -1.07 13.46 10.26
CA ASP A 115 -1.64 14.18 9.13
C ASP A 115 -3.17 14.26 9.23
N ASN A 116 -3.80 13.18 9.68
CA ASN A 116 -5.25 13.12 9.93
C ASN A 116 -5.63 13.28 11.41
N GLY A 117 -4.67 13.24 12.32
CA GLY A 117 -4.93 13.36 13.76
C GLY A 117 -5.53 12.11 14.40
N THR A 118 -5.24 10.92 13.87
CA THR A 118 -5.82 9.66 14.36
C THR A 118 -4.79 8.75 15.03
N LEU A 119 -5.27 7.93 15.97
CA LEU A 119 -4.52 6.85 16.61
C LEU A 119 -5.30 5.55 16.45
N GLU A 120 -4.71 4.57 15.80
CA GLU A 120 -5.26 3.23 15.61
C GLU A 120 -4.30 2.20 16.24
N LEU A 121 -4.85 1.16 16.87
CA LEU A 121 -4.06 0.10 17.48
C LEU A 121 -4.40 -1.25 16.85
N TYR A 122 -3.41 -2.12 16.81
CA TYR A 122 -3.45 -3.46 16.23
C TYR A 122 -3.08 -4.45 17.32
N ARG A 123 -3.82 -5.54 17.47
CA ARG A 123 -3.45 -6.64 18.36
C ARG A 123 -3.00 -7.82 17.51
N ASN A 124 -1.75 -8.23 17.69
CA ASN A 124 -1.14 -9.32 16.92
C ASN A 124 -1.38 -9.19 15.40
N GLY A 125 -1.17 -7.97 14.87
CA GLY A 125 -1.35 -7.65 13.45
C GLY A 125 -2.79 -7.37 13.00
N VAL A 126 -3.81 -7.59 13.84
CA VAL A 126 -5.21 -7.34 13.50
C VAL A 126 -5.64 -5.97 14.03
N SER A 127 -6.14 -5.09 13.15
CA SER A 127 -6.64 -3.76 13.53
C SER A 127 -7.80 -3.88 14.54
N MET A 128 -7.77 -3.02 15.56
CA MET A 128 -8.87 -2.81 16.51
C MET A 128 -9.70 -1.55 16.15
N GLY A 129 -9.49 -0.98 14.96
CA GLY A 129 -10.12 0.26 14.50
C GLY A 129 -9.50 1.53 15.12
N ILE A 130 -9.95 2.70 14.68
CA ILE A 130 -9.44 3.99 15.18
C ILE A 130 -9.87 4.20 16.63
N SER A 131 -8.91 4.41 17.52
CA SER A 131 -9.11 4.67 18.94
C SER A 131 -9.47 6.12 19.21
N HIS A 132 -8.72 7.05 18.61
CA HIS A 132 -8.85 8.49 18.81
C HIS A 132 -8.71 9.24 17.49
N THR A 133 -9.39 10.39 17.38
CA THR A 133 -9.39 11.27 16.20
C THR A 133 -8.98 12.71 16.51
N ASN A 134 -8.55 12.96 17.75
CA ASN A 134 -8.22 14.29 18.25
C ASN A 134 -6.73 14.42 18.64
N ILE A 135 -5.84 13.64 18.00
CA ILE A 135 -4.41 13.64 18.34
C ILE A 135 -3.76 15.01 18.11
N LYS A 136 -4.23 15.77 17.12
CA LYS A 136 -3.71 17.10 16.81
C LYS A 136 -3.83 18.10 17.97
N GLU A 137 -4.78 17.90 18.88
CA GLU A 137 -4.94 18.74 20.07
C GLU A 137 -3.75 18.65 21.03
N LEU A 138 -2.97 17.57 20.96
CA LEU A 138 -1.82 17.35 21.84
C LEU A 138 -0.58 18.15 21.41
N GLY A 139 -0.52 18.62 20.16
CA GLY A 139 0.69 19.19 19.57
C GLY A 139 1.74 18.11 19.26
N GLU A 140 2.99 18.34 19.67
CA GLU A 140 4.04 17.32 19.58
C GLU A 140 3.76 16.16 20.54
N VAL A 141 3.79 14.93 20.01
CA VAL A 141 3.49 13.72 20.78
C VAL A 141 4.64 12.72 20.77
N TYR A 142 4.73 11.97 21.85
CA TYR A 142 5.77 10.98 22.14
C TYR A 142 5.10 9.63 22.44
N PRO A 143 5.64 8.49 21.98
CA PRO A 143 5.28 7.18 22.49
C PRO A 143 5.47 7.15 24.00
N THR A 144 4.44 6.68 24.71
CA THR A 144 4.37 6.74 26.16
C THR A 144 3.86 5.42 26.71
N ALA A 145 4.46 5.00 27.82
CA ALA A 145 4.00 3.87 28.61
C ALA A 145 3.79 4.27 30.07
N GLY A 146 2.92 3.55 30.77
CA GLY A 146 2.67 3.78 32.18
C GLY A 146 1.96 2.62 32.87
N ARG A 147 1.73 2.76 34.18
CA ARG A 147 1.03 1.78 35.01
C ARG A 147 0.04 2.47 35.94
N THR A 148 -1.09 1.83 36.19
CA THR A 148 -2.15 2.35 37.10
C THR A 148 -2.13 1.72 38.49
N ALA A 149 -1.30 0.71 38.71
CA ALA A 149 -1.19 0.03 39.99
C ALA A 149 0.24 -0.46 40.23
N SER A 150 0.57 -0.73 41.50
CA SER A 150 1.92 -1.15 41.92
C SER A 150 2.16 -2.65 41.70
N PHE A 151 2.13 -3.08 40.45
CA PHE A 151 2.40 -4.46 40.04
C PHE A 151 3.50 -4.48 39.00
N SER A 152 4.38 -5.48 39.09
CA SER A 152 5.51 -5.60 38.17
C SER A 152 5.04 -5.91 36.76
N THR A 153 5.51 -5.14 35.79
CA THR A 153 5.31 -5.38 34.36
C THR A 153 6.60 -5.10 33.60
N THR A 154 6.96 -6.02 32.71
CA THR A 154 8.06 -5.87 31.74
C THR A 154 7.48 -5.80 30.34
N ALA A 155 7.85 -4.78 29.57
CA ALA A 155 7.44 -4.62 28.18
C ALA A 155 8.59 -4.12 27.30
N THR A 156 8.62 -4.59 26.06
CA THR A 156 9.63 -4.25 25.06
C THR A 156 9.02 -3.49 23.90
N PHE A 157 9.67 -2.39 23.52
CA PHE A 157 9.30 -1.52 22.43
C PHE A 157 10.20 -1.81 21.22
N ASN A 158 9.60 -1.88 20.05
CA ASN A 158 10.31 -1.83 18.78
C ASN A 158 9.85 -0.56 18.06
N PHE A 159 10.73 0.42 17.88
CA PHE A 159 10.43 1.66 17.15
C PHE A 159 10.78 1.54 15.66
N GLY A 160 11.34 0.42 15.23
CA GLY A 160 11.78 0.15 13.85
C GLY A 160 13.24 -0.30 13.73
N GLN A 161 13.96 -0.42 14.85
CA GLN A 161 15.38 -0.80 14.86
C GLN A 161 15.57 -2.27 14.45
N THR A 162 14.51 -3.08 14.58
CA THR A 162 14.46 -4.47 14.15
C THR A 162 13.17 -4.70 13.35
N PRO A 163 13.12 -5.70 12.45
CA PRO A 163 11.89 -6.04 11.75
C PRO A 163 10.71 -6.20 12.72
N PHE A 164 9.56 -5.61 12.38
CA PHE A 164 8.34 -5.81 13.17
C PHE A 164 7.83 -7.24 13.07
N MET A 165 7.14 -7.71 14.11
CA MET A 165 6.52 -9.04 14.09
C MET A 165 5.34 -9.08 13.11
N TYR A 166 4.61 -7.96 12.98
CA TYR A 166 3.49 -7.83 12.07
C TYR A 166 3.72 -6.73 11.04
N GLU A 167 3.08 -6.87 9.88
CA GLU A 167 3.23 -5.90 8.79
C GLU A 167 2.82 -4.49 9.22
N ILE A 168 3.69 -3.52 8.90
CA ILE A 168 3.41 -2.10 9.11
C ILE A 168 2.21 -1.71 8.22
N PRO A 169 1.20 -0.98 8.75
CA PRO A 169 0.11 -0.46 7.94
C PRO A 169 0.60 0.35 6.74
N LYS A 170 -0.07 0.20 5.59
CA LYS A 170 0.34 0.86 4.35
C LYS A 170 0.47 2.37 4.54
N LYS A 171 1.57 2.93 4.02
CA LYS A 171 1.91 4.36 4.07
C LYS A 171 2.36 4.88 5.44
N PHE A 172 2.58 4.01 6.43
CA PHE A 172 3.21 4.38 7.70
C PHE A 172 4.70 4.09 7.63
N TYR A 173 5.51 4.95 8.23
CA TYR A 173 6.91 4.64 8.52
C TYR A 173 7.00 3.99 9.90
N SER A 174 8.04 3.19 10.14
CA SER A 174 8.44 2.91 11.52
C SER A 174 8.72 4.23 12.24
N TYR A 175 8.53 4.25 13.56
CA TYR A 175 8.65 5.48 14.36
C TYR A 175 10.06 6.10 14.28
N ASP A 176 11.08 5.27 14.09
CA ASP A 176 12.47 5.66 13.86
C ASP A 176 12.82 6.01 12.40
N GLY A 177 11.87 5.81 11.46
CA GLY A 177 12.00 6.14 10.04
C GLY A 177 12.69 5.11 9.16
N ARG A 178 13.16 3.97 9.70
CA ARG A 178 13.89 2.91 8.98
C ARG A 178 13.01 2.14 7.99
N GLN A 179 11.88 1.65 8.47
CA GLN A 179 10.99 0.76 7.73
C GLN A 179 9.77 1.52 7.19
N TYR A 180 9.18 1.05 6.09
CA TYR A 180 7.98 1.65 5.50
C TYR A 180 6.92 0.60 5.14
N GLY A 181 5.72 0.77 5.68
CA GLY A 181 4.55 -0.06 5.41
C GLY A 181 4.12 0.04 3.95
N GLY A 182 4.21 -1.08 3.26
CA GLY A 182 3.96 -1.19 1.81
C GLY A 182 5.22 -1.22 0.95
N SER A 183 6.42 -1.25 1.52
CA SER A 183 7.65 -1.51 0.76
C SER A 183 8.01 -3.01 0.74
N ASN A 184 7.39 -3.78 -0.16
CA ASN A 184 7.98 -5.04 -0.64
C ASN A 184 9.16 -4.74 -1.59
N LYS A 185 10.00 -3.78 -1.20
CA LYS A 185 11.08 -3.29 -2.04
C LYS A 185 12.24 -4.25 -1.96
N PHE A 186 12.94 -4.45 -3.06
CA PHE A 186 14.19 -5.18 -3.12
C PHE A 186 15.18 -4.40 -3.98
N LEU A 187 16.44 -4.78 -3.85
CA LEU A 187 17.54 -4.40 -4.72
C LEU A 187 18.21 -5.68 -5.22
N LEU A 188 18.84 -5.61 -6.38
CA LEU A 188 19.68 -6.69 -6.89
C LEU A 188 21.14 -6.42 -6.49
N SER A 189 21.91 -7.47 -6.23
CA SER A 189 23.36 -7.36 -6.04
C SER A 189 24.08 -8.27 -7.03
N SER A 190 25.14 -7.75 -7.65
CA SER A 190 26.03 -8.51 -8.52
C SER A 190 27.42 -7.89 -8.50
N GLY A 191 28.47 -8.70 -8.35
CA GLY A 191 29.86 -8.23 -8.39
C GLY A 191 30.24 -7.21 -7.31
N GLY A 192 29.56 -7.20 -6.16
CA GLY A 192 29.75 -6.22 -5.08
C GLY A 192 29.00 -4.90 -5.28
N GLU A 193 28.31 -4.75 -6.41
CA GLU A 193 27.49 -3.59 -6.74
C GLU A 193 26.03 -3.84 -6.38
N ILE A 194 25.27 -2.75 -6.20
CA ILE A 194 23.84 -2.78 -5.88
C ILE A 194 23.06 -2.05 -6.97
N TYR A 195 21.93 -2.63 -7.34
CA TYR A 195 21.11 -2.15 -8.44
C TYR A 195 19.63 -2.07 -8.08
N SER A 196 18.96 -1.08 -8.64
CA SER A 196 17.50 -0.99 -8.72
C SER A 196 17.02 -1.45 -10.10
N VAL A 197 15.83 -2.03 -10.15
CA VAL A 197 15.13 -2.37 -11.38
C VAL A 197 13.81 -1.59 -11.51
N PRO A 198 13.34 -1.31 -12.73
CA PRO A 198 12.03 -0.74 -12.95
C PRO A 198 10.94 -1.67 -12.40
N SER A 199 10.04 -1.13 -11.58
CA SER A 199 8.82 -1.82 -11.19
C SER A 199 8.03 -2.28 -12.41
N VAL A 200 7.39 -3.43 -12.27
CA VAL A 200 6.48 -4.00 -13.26
C VAL A 200 5.21 -3.17 -13.29
N LYS A 201 4.76 -2.79 -14.50
CA LYS A 201 3.52 -2.03 -14.73
C LYS A 201 2.68 -2.72 -15.79
N VAL A 202 1.36 -2.56 -15.71
CA VAL A 202 0.46 -2.91 -16.81
C VAL A 202 0.75 -1.99 -17.99
N ALA A 203 0.97 -2.55 -19.16
CA ALA A 203 1.18 -1.82 -20.40
C ALA A 203 -0.07 -0.98 -20.74
N THR A 204 0.14 0.15 -21.42
CA THR A 204 -0.96 1.02 -21.88
C THR A 204 -1.60 0.53 -23.17
N ASP A 205 -0.88 -0.28 -23.94
CA ASP A 205 -1.30 -0.70 -25.28
C ASP A 205 -1.97 -2.07 -25.23
N ASN A 206 -3.07 -2.23 -25.96
CA ASN A 206 -3.70 -3.53 -26.17
C ASN A 206 -2.74 -4.43 -26.95
N VAL A 207 -2.42 -5.61 -26.40
CA VAL A 207 -1.47 -6.53 -27.04
C VAL A 207 -2.10 -7.40 -28.12
N ILE A 208 -3.42 -7.38 -28.25
CA ILE A 208 -4.13 -8.05 -29.34
C ILE A 208 -4.06 -7.13 -30.56
N PRO A 209 -3.51 -7.58 -31.72
CA PRO A 209 -3.49 -6.80 -32.93
C PRO A 209 -4.92 -6.49 -33.41
N ILE A 210 -5.08 -5.45 -34.22
CA ILE A 210 -6.37 -5.14 -34.87
C ILE A 210 -6.74 -6.31 -35.80
N MET A 211 -7.65 -7.18 -35.34
CA MET A 211 -8.03 -8.39 -36.10
C MET A 211 -8.93 -8.06 -37.29
N THR A 212 -8.70 -8.73 -38.41
CA THR A 212 -9.52 -8.62 -39.63
C THR A 212 -10.23 -9.93 -40.00
N SER A 213 -9.85 -11.03 -39.37
CA SER A 213 -10.54 -12.33 -39.41
C SER A 213 -10.22 -13.12 -38.14
N ASN A 214 -10.73 -14.34 -37.98
CA ASN A 214 -10.40 -15.18 -36.83
C ASN A 214 -8.90 -15.54 -36.72
N THR A 215 -8.10 -15.41 -37.79
CA THR A 215 -6.68 -15.83 -37.78
C THR A 215 -5.71 -14.76 -38.29
N ALA A 216 -6.19 -13.58 -38.66
CA ALA A 216 -5.37 -12.50 -39.24
C ALA A 216 -5.53 -11.19 -38.45
N PRO A 217 -4.46 -10.39 -38.30
CA PRO A 217 -3.13 -10.56 -38.90
C PRO A 217 -2.17 -11.48 -38.13
N ASN A 218 -2.47 -11.77 -36.87
CA ASN A 218 -1.67 -12.64 -36.01
C ASN A 218 -2.57 -13.24 -34.92
N GLY A 219 -2.19 -14.41 -34.40
CA GLY A 219 -2.96 -15.13 -33.40
C GLY A 219 -4.28 -15.72 -33.92
N GLU A 220 -5.12 -16.19 -33.01
CA GLU A 220 -6.39 -16.85 -33.34
C GLU A 220 -7.50 -16.46 -32.36
N ALA A 221 -8.58 -15.88 -32.88
CA ALA A 221 -9.82 -15.62 -32.15
C ALA A 221 -10.81 -16.77 -32.39
N SER A 222 -11.35 -17.32 -31.30
CA SER A 222 -12.35 -18.40 -31.35
C SER A 222 -13.37 -18.24 -30.23
N ALA A 223 -14.55 -18.84 -30.39
CA ALA A 223 -15.61 -18.81 -29.39
C ALA A 223 -16.41 -20.12 -29.40
N SER A 224 -17.15 -20.37 -28.32
CA SER A 224 -18.04 -21.53 -28.19
C SER A 224 -19.26 -21.47 -29.09
N SER A 225 -19.64 -20.26 -29.51
CA SER A 225 -20.84 -20.00 -30.31
C SER A 225 -20.69 -18.68 -31.08
N GLN A 226 -21.47 -18.56 -32.15
CA GLN A 226 -21.60 -17.34 -32.95
C GLN A 226 -23.06 -17.22 -33.42
N TRP A 227 -23.58 -16.00 -33.54
CA TRP A 227 -24.98 -15.75 -33.91
C TRP A 227 -25.33 -16.28 -35.31
N SER A 228 -24.40 -16.18 -36.27
CA SER A 228 -24.56 -16.66 -37.64
C SER A 228 -23.22 -17.13 -38.20
N ALA A 229 -23.25 -17.98 -39.23
CA ALA A 229 -22.06 -18.37 -39.99
C ALA A 229 -21.50 -17.25 -40.89
N SER A 230 -22.21 -16.11 -41.01
CA SER A 230 -21.84 -14.99 -41.88
C SER A 230 -21.59 -13.66 -41.15
N THR A 231 -21.92 -13.56 -39.86
CA THR A 231 -21.84 -12.32 -39.06
C THR A 231 -21.54 -12.64 -37.59
N TYR A 232 -21.15 -11.63 -36.81
CA TYR A 232 -20.85 -11.76 -35.37
C TYR A 232 -19.70 -12.72 -35.03
N TYR A 233 -18.72 -12.81 -35.93
CA TYR A 233 -17.53 -13.63 -35.75
C TYR A 233 -16.75 -13.25 -34.48
N PRO A 234 -16.04 -14.20 -33.85
CA PRO A 234 -15.21 -13.95 -32.66
C PRO A 234 -14.22 -12.79 -32.83
N TYR A 235 -13.59 -12.66 -33.99
CA TYR A 235 -12.60 -11.60 -34.23
C TYR A 235 -13.16 -10.18 -34.10
N LEU A 236 -14.48 -9.98 -34.21
CA LEU A 236 -15.11 -8.67 -34.06
C LEU A 236 -15.00 -8.14 -32.63
N ALA A 237 -14.85 -8.99 -31.61
CA ALA A 237 -14.50 -8.50 -30.27
C ALA A 237 -13.04 -8.01 -30.18
N PHE A 238 -12.19 -8.36 -31.15
CA PHE A 238 -10.75 -8.12 -31.14
C PHE A 238 -10.29 -7.17 -32.27
N ASN A 239 -11.22 -6.66 -33.08
CA ASN A 239 -10.93 -5.75 -34.20
C ASN A 239 -10.73 -4.29 -33.76
N GLN A 240 -10.84 -4.02 -32.45
CA GLN A 240 -10.70 -2.70 -31.83
C GLN A 240 -11.74 -1.66 -32.29
N THR A 241 -12.81 -2.07 -32.98
CA THR A 241 -13.93 -1.21 -33.37
C THR A 241 -15.21 -1.61 -32.62
N ASN A 242 -16.23 -0.74 -32.65
CA ASN A 242 -17.56 -1.00 -32.09
C ASN A 242 -18.55 0.01 -32.69
N THR A 243 -18.55 0.11 -34.02
CA THR A 243 -19.16 1.20 -34.78
C THR A 243 -20.67 1.05 -34.98
N SER A 244 -21.19 -0.17 -34.85
CA SER A 244 -22.61 -0.47 -35.03
C SER A 244 -23.02 -1.67 -34.18
N SER A 245 -24.31 -1.98 -34.15
CA SER A 245 -24.77 -3.18 -33.47
C SER A 245 -24.21 -4.46 -34.11
N ALA A 246 -23.88 -4.50 -35.39
CA ALA A 246 -23.30 -5.71 -35.99
C ALA A 246 -21.78 -5.87 -35.74
N ASP A 247 -21.12 -4.81 -35.26
CA ASP A 247 -19.67 -4.76 -35.01
C ASP A 247 -19.35 -5.25 -33.60
N CYS A 248 -19.60 -6.54 -33.37
CA CYS A 248 -19.38 -7.22 -32.08
C CYS A 248 -19.32 -8.75 -32.28
N TRP A 249 -18.79 -9.47 -31.30
CA TRP A 249 -19.09 -10.90 -31.17
C TRP A 249 -20.42 -11.09 -30.44
N ALA A 250 -21.24 -12.03 -30.91
CA ALA A 250 -22.46 -12.45 -30.23
C ALA A 250 -22.69 -13.96 -30.38
N THR A 251 -23.22 -14.60 -29.35
CA THR A 251 -23.57 -16.04 -29.36
C THR A 251 -24.88 -16.29 -30.11
N ALA A 252 -25.20 -17.55 -30.42
CA ALA A 252 -26.53 -17.89 -30.94
C ALA A 252 -27.65 -17.57 -29.92
N ALA A 253 -28.88 -17.43 -30.41
CA ALA A 253 -30.04 -17.21 -29.56
C ALA A 253 -30.17 -18.30 -28.48
N ASN A 254 -30.51 -17.90 -27.26
CA ASN A 254 -30.64 -18.75 -26.06
C ASN A 254 -29.33 -19.37 -25.56
N VAL A 255 -28.17 -18.85 -25.98
CA VAL A 255 -26.85 -19.26 -25.49
C VAL A 255 -26.25 -18.17 -24.60
N THR A 256 -26.50 -18.27 -23.30
CA THR A 256 -26.02 -17.31 -22.28
C THR A 256 -24.79 -17.79 -21.50
N ASN A 257 -24.49 -19.09 -21.56
CA ASN A 257 -23.24 -19.68 -21.08
C ASN A 257 -22.34 -19.94 -22.30
N ALA A 258 -21.24 -19.20 -22.38
CA ALA A 258 -20.37 -19.21 -23.55
C ALA A 258 -18.95 -18.77 -23.20
N TRP A 259 -18.01 -19.08 -24.09
CA TRP A 259 -16.67 -18.54 -24.00
C TRP A 259 -16.25 -17.89 -25.32
N ILE A 260 -15.41 -16.86 -25.19
CA ILE A 260 -14.60 -16.30 -26.27
C ILE A 260 -13.14 -16.31 -25.81
N GLN A 261 -12.22 -16.59 -26.71
CA GLN A 261 -10.80 -16.66 -26.40
C GLN A 261 -9.94 -16.08 -27.52
N TYR A 262 -8.72 -15.72 -27.14
CA TYR A 262 -7.66 -15.35 -28.05
C TYR A 262 -6.41 -16.20 -27.78
N LYS A 263 -5.80 -16.72 -28.85
CA LYS A 263 -4.53 -17.43 -28.81
C LYS A 263 -3.42 -16.55 -29.39
N PHE A 264 -2.46 -16.18 -28.56
CA PHE A 264 -1.23 -15.51 -28.97
C PHE A 264 -0.24 -16.51 -29.58
N GLN A 265 0.52 -16.09 -30.59
CA GLN A 265 1.64 -16.89 -31.14
C GLN A 265 2.79 -17.01 -30.15
N THR A 266 3.07 -15.95 -29.39
CA THR A 266 4.04 -15.93 -28.30
C THR A 266 3.28 -15.74 -26.99
N PRO A 267 3.46 -16.62 -25.98
CA PRO A 267 2.83 -16.47 -24.67
C PRO A 267 3.04 -15.06 -24.08
N LYS A 268 1.99 -14.49 -23.51
CA LYS A 268 2.00 -13.16 -22.87
C LYS A 268 1.67 -13.27 -21.39
N VAL A 269 2.15 -12.35 -20.56
CA VAL A 269 1.74 -12.24 -19.15
C VAL A 269 0.66 -11.15 -19.05
N ILE A 270 -0.60 -11.51 -19.26
CA ILE A 270 -1.71 -10.56 -19.17
C ILE A 270 -2.06 -10.35 -17.69
N ALA A 271 -2.27 -9.10 -17.30
CA ALA A 271 -2.68 -8.72 -15.94
C ALA A 271 -3.86 -7.73 -15.92
N GLN A 272 -4.32 -7.30 -17.09
CA GLN A 272 -5.55 -6.54 -17.23
C GLN A 272 -6.27 -6.96 -18.51
N TYR A 273 -7.59 -6.98 -18.45
CA TYR A 273 -8.44 -7.00 -19.63
C TYR A 273 -9.49 -5.90 -19.53
N LYS A 274 -9.98 -5.46 -20.69
CA LYS A 274 -11.11 -4.53 -20.79
C LYS A 274 -12.21 -5.16 -21.63
N ILE A 275 -13.45 -4.92 -21.23
CA ILE A 275 -14.61 -5.36 -21.98
C ILE A 275 -15.44 -4.13 -22.30
N THR A 276 -15.80 -3.96 -23.56
CA THR A 276 -16.71 -2.90 -24.03
C THR A 276 -18.04 -3.53 -24.43
N ASN A 277 -19.14 -2.95 -23.95
CA ASN A 277 -20.48 -3.36 -24.35
C ASN A 277 -20.73 -3.06 -25.84
N ARG A 278 -21.51 -3.91 -26.51
CA ARG A 278 -21.95 -3.73 -27.90
C ARG A 278 -22.60 -2.35 -28.11
N ASN A 279 -22.37 -1.74 -29.27
CA ASN A 279 -23.03 -0.50 -29.68
C ASN A 279 -24.47 -0.77 -30.14
N ASN A 280 -25.40 -0.85 -29.19
CA ASN A 280 -26.80 -1.17 -29.49
C ASN A 280 -27.81 -0.27 -28.77
N GLY A 281 -27.41 0.97 -28.43
CA GLY A 281 -28.27 2.02 -27.89
C GLY A 281 -28.91 1.68 -26.54
N THR A 282 -30.05 1.00 -26.58
CA THR A 282 -30.91 0.70 -25.43
C THR A 282 -30.81 -0.74 -24.91
N ILE A 283 -30.13 -1.63 -25.63
CA ILE A 283 -30.02 -3.05 -25.24
C ILE A 283 -28.70 -3.29 -24.52
N TYR A 284 -28.76 -3.49 -23.20
CA TYR A 284 -27.62 -3.83 -22.34
C TYR A 284 -27.75 -5.20 -21.66
N ASP A 285 -28.87 -5.89 -21.88
CA ASP A 285 -29.22 -7.11 -21.15
C ASP A 285 -28.30 -8.32 -21.46
N ASN A 286 -27.59 -8.28 -22.59
CA ASN A 286 -26.72 -9.35 -23.09
C ASN A 286 -25.25 -9.17 -22.68
N THR A 287 -24.94 -8.19 -21.82
CA THR A 287 -23.58 -8.02 -21.31
C THR A 287 -23.22 -9.12 -20.32
N PRO A 288 -21.94 -9.53 -20.25
CA PRO A 288 -21.47 -10.43 -19.20
C PRO A 288 -21.78 -9.87 -17.80
N LYS A 289 -22.41 -10.69 -16.97
CA LYS A 289 -22.72 -10.39 -15.55
C LYS A 289 -21.81 -11.17 -14.60
N THR A 290 -21.55 -12.43 -14.94
CA THR A 290 -20.65 -13.33 -14.20
C THR A 290 -19.76 -14.08 -15.18
N TRP A 291 -18.46 -14.10 -14.92
CA TRP A 291 -17.50 -14.80 -15.76
C TRP A 291 -16.21 -15.13 -15.02
N SER A 292 -15.46 -16.05 -15.61
CA SER A 292 -14.08 -16.37 -15.24
C SER A 292 -13.14 -15.96 -16.38
N PHE A 293 -12.02 -15.31 -16.07
CA PHE A 293 -10.94 -15.07 -17.00
C PHE A 293 -9.84 -16.11 -16.76
N MET A 294 -9.44 -16.82 -17.80
CA MET A 294 -8.62 -18.03 -17.68
C MET A 294 -7.45 -18.02 -18.65
N GLY A 295 -6.32 -18.60 -18.22
CA GLY A 295 -5.11 -18.79 -19.02
C GLY A 295 -4.86 -20.27 -19.31
N SER A 296 -4.28 -20.58 -20.48
CA SER A 296 -3.84 -21.94 -20.82
C SER A 296 -2.65 -21.93 -21.78
N ASN A 297 -1.85 -23.00 -21.76
CA ASN A 297 -0.75 -23.21 -22.71
C ASN A 297 -1.00 -24.36 -23.69
N ASP A 298 -2.03 -25.18 -23.47
CA ASP A 298 -2.38 -26.33 -24.29
C ASP A 298 -3.80 -26.23 -24.90
N GLY A 299 -4.60 -25.24 -24.47
CA GLY A 299 -6.00 -25.06 -24.85
C GLY A 299 -6.97 -26.05 -24.19
N ILE A 300 -6.47 -26.99 -23.37
CA ILE A 300 -7.22 -28.08 -22.73
C ILE A 300 -7.31 -27.84 -21.23
N SER A 301 -6.17 -27.59 -20.58
CA SER A 301 -6.07 -27.34 -19.15
C SER A 301 -6.05 -25.84 -18.90
N TRP A 302 -6.97 -25.36 -18.07
CA TRP A 302 -7.18 -23.93 -17.85
C TRP A 302 -6.94 -23.54 -16.40
N VAL A 303 -6.14 -22.47 -16.21
CA VAL A 303 -5.88 -21.85 -14.91
C VAL A 303 -6.80 -20.64 -14.74
N LEU A 304 -7.49 -20.55 -13.61
CA LEU A 304 -8.29 -19.38 -13.26
C LEU A 304 -7.36 -18.20 -12.92
N LEU A 305 -7.52 -17.08 -13.62
CA LEU A 305 -6.72 -15.86 -13.42
C LEU A 305 -7.51 -14.73 -12.76
N ASP A 306 -8.80 -14.62 -13.07
CA ASP A 306 -9.71 -13.66 -12.46
C ASP A 306 -11.14 -14.23 -12.42
N GLU A 307 -11.92 -13.80 -11.43
CA GLU A 307 -13.34 -14.16 -11.30
C GLU A 307 -14.15 -12.92 -10.96
N ARG A 308 -15.25 -12.71 -11.70
CA ARG A 308 -16.17 -11.60 -11.49
C ARG A 308 -17.58 -12.13 -11.39
N ILE A 309 -18.28 -11.74 -10.33
CA ILE A 309 -19.62 -12.23 -9.99
C ILE A 309 -20.56 -11.04 -9.84
N ASN A 310 -21.75 -11.13 -10.47
CA ASN A 310 -22.83 -10.15 -10.33
C ASN A 310 -22.40 -8.70 -10.62
N ILE A 311 -21.58 -8.50 -11.65
CA ILE A 311 -21.24 -7.15 -12.10
C ILE A 311 -22.51 -6.45 -12.59
N SER A 312 -22.69 -5.18 -12.21
CA SER A 312 -23.82 -4.36 -12.66
C SER A 312 -23.83 -4.21 -14.18
N ALA A 313 -25.01 -4.01 -14.78
CA ALA A 313 -25.14 -3.84 -16.22
C ALA A 313 -24.39 -2.60 -16.72
N TRP A 314 -23.96 -2.63 -17.98
CA TRP A 314 -23.18 -1.55 -18.60
C TRP A 314 -24.03 -0.87 -19.65
N THR A 315 -23.91 0.44 -19.76
CA THR A 315 -24.55 1.19 -20.85
C THR A 315 -23.92 0.80 -22.20
N SER A 316 -24.62 1.09 -23.31
CA SER A 316 -24.09 0.85 -24.65
C SER A 316 -22.73 1.54 -24.80
N VAL A 317 -21.77 0.90 -25.47
CA VAL A 317 -20.37 1.35 -25.67
C VAL A 317 -19.54 1.62 -24.41
N GLU A 318 -20.08 1.40 -23.21
CA GLU A 318 -19.33 1.53 -21.96
C GLU A 318 -18.21 0.49 -21.92
N THR A 319 -17.01 0.92 -21.50
CA THR A 319 -15.84 0.08 -21.31
C THR A 319 -15.54 -0.05 -19.83
N ARG A 320 -15.38 -1.28 -19.34
CA ARG A 320 -14.90 -1.54 -17.98
C ARG A 320 -13.58 -2.27 -18.00
N GLU A 321 -12.72 -1.91 -17.04
CA GLU A 321 -11.37 -2.43 -16.91
C GLU A 321 -11.28 -3.34 -15.68
N PHE A 322 -10.59 -4.46 -15.83
CA PHE A 322 -10.45 -5.46 -14.79
C PHE A 322 -8.99 -5.82 -14.62
N ASN A 323 -8.45 -5.47 -13.46
CA ASN A 323 -7.06 -5.76 -13.09
C ASN A 323 -7.02 -7.02 -12.22
N PHE A 324 -6.03 -7.87 -12.45
CA PHE A 324 -5.76 -9.08 -11.68
C PHE A 324 -4.26 -9.34 -11.59
N LYS A 325 -3.85 -10.21 -10.66
CA LYS A 325 -2.43 -10.56 -10.49
C LYS A 325 -2.12 -11.80 -11.32
N ASN A 326 -1.09 -11.71 -12.16
CA ASN A 326 -0.56 -12.84 -12.90
C ASN A 326 0.93 -12.63 -13.19
N HIS A 327 1.73 -13.66 -13.01
CA HIS A 327 3.17 -13.67 -13.29
C HIS A 327 3.57 -14.78 -14.27
N VAL A 328 2.59 -15.55 -14.75
CA VAL A 328 2.80 -16.68 -15.67
C VAL A 328 2.31 -16.28 -17.05
N SER A 329 3.11 -16.59 -18.07
CA SER A 329 2.71 -16.37 -19.45
C SER A 329 1.85 -17.53 -19.97
N TYR A 330 0.83 -17.17 -20.75
CA TYR A 330 -0.07 -18.12 -21.39
C TYR A 330 -0.20 -17.83 -22.88
N SER A 331 -0.31 -18.88 -23.70
CA SER A 331 -0.67 -18.75 -25.12
C SER A 331 -2.15 -18.44 -25.32
N TYR A 332 -3.03 -19.00 -24.47
CA TYR A 332 -4.47 -18.85 -24.59
C TYR A 332 -5.02 -18.02 -23.43
N TYR A 333 -5.92 -17.11 -23.76
CA TYR A 333 -6.71 -16.36 -22.79
C TYR A 333 -8.19 -16.45 -23.13
N ARG A 334 -9.00 -16.91 -22.18
CA ARG A 334 -10.42 -17.16 -22.35
C ARG A 334 -11.23 -16.34 -21.35
N LEU A 335 -12.26 -15.68 -21.86
CA LEU A 335 -13.35 -15.14 -21.07
C LEU A 335 -14.50 -16.15 -21.10
N HIS A 336 -14.77 -16.83 -19.99
CA HIS A 336 -15.83 -17.81 -19.85
C HIS A 336 -17.01 -17.19 -19.10
N ILE A 337 -18.06 -16.81 -19.82
CA ILE A 337 -19.26 -16.15 -19.31
C ILE A 337 -20.25 -17.22 -18.87
N THR A 338 -20.68 -17.15 -17.62
CA THR A 338 -21.66 -18.08 -17.03
C THR A 338 -23.01 -17.44 -16.77
N ALA A 339 -23.10 -16.11 -16.78
CA ALA A 339 -24.36 -15.38 -16.71
C ALA A 339 -24.30 -14.03 -17.43
N VAL A 340 -25.44 -13.62 -17.99
CA VAL A 340 -25.74 -12.26 -18.46
C VAL A 340 -26.84 -11.64 -17.59
N HIS A 341 -27.35 -10.47 -17.96
CA HIS A 341 -28.51 -9.86 -17.27
C HIS A 341 -29.82 -10.51 -17.75
N SER A 342 -30.84 -9.72 -18.11
CA SER A 342 -32.12 -10.22 -18.64
C SER A 342 -32.05 -10.73 -20.08
N GLY A 343 -30.84 -10.77 -20.67
CA GLY A 343 -30.61 -11.17 -22.04
C GLY A 343 -30.66 -12.68 -22.24
N VAL A 344 -30.87 -13.10 -23.48
CA VAL A 344 -30.91 -14.52 -23.87
C VAL A 344 -29.71 -14.94 -24.72
N TYR A 345 -28.72 -14.07 -24.86
CA TYR A 345 -27.45 -14.36 -25.52
C TYR A 345 -26.33 -13.50 -24.90
N VAL A 346 -25.09 -13.73 -25.29
CA VAL A 346 -23.93 -12.90 -24.89
C VAL A 346 -23.55 -12.03 -26.08
N ALA A 347 -23.24 -10.75 -25.84
CA ALA A 347 -22.61 -9.89 -26.83
C ALA A 347 -21.47 -9.05 -26.23
N ILE A 348 -20.36 -8.95 -26.96
CA ILE A 348 -19.18 -8.19 -26.57
C ILE A 348 -18.74 -7.34 -27.76
N GLY A 349 -18.73 -6.01 -27.58
CA GLY A 349 -18.25 -5.07 -28.58
C GLY A 349 -16.74 -5.13 -28.72
N LYS A 350 -16.01 -5.03 -27.61
CA LYS A 350 -14.54 -5.21 -27.60
C LYS A 350 -14.07 -6.02 -26.39
N LEU A 351 -13.01 -6.79 -26.59
CA LEU A 351 -12.23 -7.46 -25.57
C LEU A 351 -10.75 -7.14 -25.82
N GLU A 352 -10.16 -6.42 -24.88
CA GLU A 352 -8.78 -5.94 -24.98
C GLU A 352 -7.97 -6.55 -23.84
N MET A 353 -6.68 -6.82 -24.08
CA MET A 353 -5.79 -7.44 -23.08
C MET A 353 -4.49 -6.67 -22.99
N PHE A 354 -3.97 -6.52 -21.77
CA PHE A 354 -2.80 -5.71 -21.49
C PHE A 354 -1.79 -6.53 -20.67
N ASP A 355 -0.58 -6.57 -21.20
CA ASP A 355 0.57 -7.31 -20.69
C ASP A 355 1.24 -6.57 -19.52
N LEU A 356 1.96 -7.30 -18.66
CA LEU A 356 2.89 -6.71 -17.71
C LEU A 356 4.25 -6.41 -18.35
N LYS A 357 4.61 -5.13 -18.42
CA LYS A 357 5.94 -4.68 -18.82
C LYS A 357 6.76 -4.30 -17.59
N SER A 358 8.00 -4.79 -17.54
CA SER A 358 9.05 -4.13 -16.76
C SER A 358 9.86 -3.26 -17.70
N GLY A 359 10.45 -2.18 -17.17
CA GLY A 359 11.55 -1.54 -17.90
C GLY A 359 12.74 -2.50 -18.07
N ASP A 360 13.60 -2.18 -19.01
CA ASP A 360 14.75 -2.97 -19.46
C ASP A 360 16.10 -2.42 -18.97
N THR A 361 16.06 -1.40 -18.10
CA THR A 361 17.22 -0.66 -17.62
C THR A 361 17.52 -1.03 -16.17
N LEU A 362 18.76 -1.42 -15.88
CA LEU A 362 19.28 -1.61 -14.54
C LEU A 362 19.88 -0.29 -14.04
N TYR A 363 19.53 0.13 -12.82
CA TYR A 363 20.06 1.36 -12.21
C TYR A 363 21.11 1.02 -11.16
N LYS A 364 22.39 1.25 -11.46
CA LYS A 364 23.48 1.11 -10.49
C LYS A 364 23.38 2.20 -9.43
N LEU A 365 23.29 1.78 -8.17
CA LEU A 365 23.17 2.68 -7.03
C LEU A 365 24.54 2.99 -6.43
N PRO A 366 24.76 4.21 -5.92
CA PRO A 366 26.06 4.63 -5.43
C PRO A 366 26.44 3.99 -4.08
N THR A 367 25.45 3.59 -3.28
CA THR A 367 25.66 2.97 -1.96
C THR A 367 24.51 2.02 -1.60
N SER A 368 24.78 1.08 -0.69
CA SER A 368 23.80 0.10 -0.19
C SER A 368 23.14 0.54 1.13
N ASN A 369 22.72 1.81 1.22
CA ASN A 369 22.10 2.34 2.44
C ASN A 369 20.57 2.32 2.35
N GLU A 370 19.93 2.49 3.50
CA GLU A 370 18.48 2.47 3.63
C GLU A 370 17.79 3.60 2.87
N VAL A 371 18.41 4.78 2.76
CA VAL A 371 17.88 5.90 1.97
C VAL A 371 17.80 5.52 0.48
N GLU A 372 18.84 4.87 -0.05
CA GLU A 372 18.86 4.34 -1.41
C GLU A 372 17.83 3.23 -1.60
N PHE A 373 17.68 2.33 -0.64
CA PHE A 373 16.66 1.29 -0.66
C PHE A 373 15.24 1.87 -0.67
N LEU A 374 14.94 2.85 0.18
CA LEU A 374 13.62 3.47 0.25
C LEU A 374 13.30 4.28 -1.01
N ARG A 375 14.28 5.02 -1.56
CA ARG A 375 14.10 5.83 -2.78
C ARG A 375 14.01 4.97 -4.03
N ASN A 376 14.97 4.07 -4.20
CA ASN A 376 15.23 3.39 -5.47
C ASN A 376 14.86 1.91 -5.44
N GLY A 377 14.58 1.32 -4.28
CA GLY A 377 14.14 -0.07 -4.18
C GLY A 377 12.87 -0.34 -4.98
N SER A 378 12.88 -1.48 -5.67
CA SER A 378 11.85 -1.92 -6.62
C SER A 378 10.86 -2.81 -5.93
N ASP A 379 9.56 -2.66 -6.18
CA ASP A 379 8.51 -3.47 -5.55
C ASP A 379 8.15 -4.75 -6.33
N SER A 380 8.69 -4.91 -7.55
CA SER A 380 8.39 -6.01 -8.45
C SER A 380 9.46 -6.16 -9.54
N ILE A 381 9.66 -7.38 -10.03
CA ILE A 381 10.50 -7.71 -11.20
C ILE A 381 9.83 -8.81 -12.02
N LEU A 382 10.00 -8.76 -13.34
CA LEU A 382 9.71 -9.88 -14.24
C LEU A 382 11.03 -10.60 -14.55
N VAL A 383 11.20 -11.81 -14.01
CA VAL A 383 12.47 -12.58 -14.07
C VAL A 383 12.76 -13.12 -15.49
N ASN A 384 11.78 -13.08 -16.39
CA ASN A 384 11.92 -13.58 -17.76
C ASN A 384 12.37 -12.51 -18.77
N ASN A 385 12.69 -11.29 -18.31
CA ASN A 385 13.13 -10.20 -19.18
C ASN A 385 14.65 -10.04 -19.15
N TYR A 386 15.25 -9.87 -20.32
CA TYR A 386 16.63 -9.43 -20.46
C TYR A 386 16.71 -7.93 -20.12
N LEU A 387 17.70 -7.54 -19.30
CA LEU A 387 18.04 -6.14 -19.03
C LEU A 387 19.17 -5.73 -19.97
N TYR A 388 18.89 -4.78 -20.88
CA TYR A 388 19.80 -4.43 -21.97
C TYR A 388 20.62 -3.16 -21.70
N PHE A 389 20.22 -2.36 -20.72
CA PHE A 389 20.84 -1.07 -20.43
C PHE A 389 21.23 -0.97 -18.97
N GLU A 390 22.40 -0.39 -18.69
CA GLU A 390 22.82 0.01 -17.36
C GLU A 390 22.90 1.54 -17.28
N LYS A 391 22.34 2.12 -16.22
CA LYS A 391 22.47 3.55 -15.90
C LYS A 391 22.93 3.74 -14.47
N SER A 392 23.78 4.73 -14.24
CA SER A 392 24.22 5.09 -12.89
C SER A 392 23.34 6.18 -12.29
N VAL A 393 22.91 5.99 -11.04
CA VAL A 393 22.27 7.06 -10.25
C VAL A 393 23.37 7.89 -9.61
N LYS A 394 23.39 9.20 -9.89
CA LYS A 394 24.33 10.15 -9.29
C LYS A 394 23.55 11.21 -8.52
N HIS A 395 23.84 11.35 -7.23
CA HIS A 395 23.38 12.49 -6.44
C HIS A 395 24.40 13.62 -6.57
N SER A 396 24.04 14.70 -7.25
CA SER A 396 24.77 15.96 -7.18
C SER A 396 24.19 16.77 -6.02
N ASN A 397 24.94 16.86 -4.91
CA ASN A 397 24.73 17.91 -3.94
C ASN A 397 25.61 19.08 -4.37
N ASP A 398 25.05 20.02 -5.12
CA ASP A 398 25.66 21.34 -5.16
C ASP A 398 25.39 21.95 -3.79
N ALA A 399 26.45 22.21 -3.03
CA ALA A 399 26.35 23.09 -1.89
C ALA A 399 25.90 24.45 -2.44
N THR A 400 24.62 24.80 -2.27
CA THR A 400 24.23 26.21 -2.33
C THR A 400 25.03 26.86 -1.22
N GLY A 401 26.14 27.52 -1.60
CA GLY A 401 27.15 28.01 -0.67
C GLY A 401 26.49 28.67 0.52
N SER A 402 27.04 28.41 1.72
CA SER A 402 26.71 29.11 2.96
C SER A 402 26.25 30.53 2.64
N GLY A 403 24.96 30.83 2.88
CA GLY A 403 24.36 32.08 2.44
C GLY A 403 25.33 33.22 2.69
N LYS A 404 25.69 33.96 1.64
CA LYS A 404 26.60 35.10 1.77
C LYS A 404 25.96 36.07 2.76
N THR A 405 26.47 36.13 3.98
CA THR A 405 26.17 37.24 4.87
C THR A 405 26.77 38.47 4.21
N PHE A 406 25.93 39.36 3.70
CA PHE A 406 26.39 40.68 3.24
C PHE A 406 26.58 41.55 4.47
N GLU A 407 27.82 41.64 4.95
CA GLU A 407 28.21 42.69 5.89
C GLU A 407 28.46 43.99 5.12
N HIS A 408 27.76 45.05 5.49
CA HIS A 408 27.97 46.39 4.98
C HIS A 408 28.10 47.36 6.16
N THR A 409 29.30 47.92 6.35
CA THR A 409 29.56 48.92 7.39
C THR A 409 28.95 50.26 6.97
N ILE A 410 27.95 50.74 7.69
CA ILE A 410 27.37 52.07 7.50
C ILE A 410 28.11 53.07 8.38
N ASP A 411 28.74 54.07 7.76
CA ASP A 411 29.33 55.22 8.46
C ASP A 411 28.21 56.17 8.94
N LEU A 412 27.86 56.06 10.22
CA LEU A 412 26.79 56.84 10.86
C LEU A 412 27.15 58.33 11.04
N ALA A 413 28.41 58.73 10.85
CA ALA A 413 28.78 60.15 10.88
C ALA A 413 28.32 60.90 9.62
N LYS A 414 28.03 60.17 8.53
CA LYS A 414 27.63 60.74 7.24
C LYS A 414 26.14 60.61 6.93
N ARG A 415 25.40 59.80 7.70
CA ARG A 415 23.96 59.57 7.49
C ARG A 415 23.26 59.37 8.83
N ARG A 416 22.27 60.22 9.15
CA ARG A 416 21.41 60.04 10.32
C ARG A 416 20.43 58.90 10.07
N VAL A 417 20.40 57.91 10.96
CA VAL A 417 19.52 56.74 10.88
C VAL A 417 18.50 56.83 12.01
N ASP A 418 17.24 57.10 11.68
CA ASP A 418 16.19 57.30 12.69
C ASP A 418 15.45 56.00 13.06
N LYS A 419 15.50 54.95 12.23
CA LYS A 419 14.98 53.61 12.57
C LYS A 419 15.61 52.52 11.68
N ILE A 420 15.94 51.39 12.28
CA ILE A 420 16.30 50.15 11.57
C ILE A 420 15.19 49.13 11.86
N THR A 421 14.64 48.51 10.81
CA THR A 421 13.70 47.39 10.96
C THR A 421 14.31 46.19 10.25
N LEU A 422 14.52 45.11 10.98
CA LEU A 422 14.97 43.84 10.45
C LEU A 422 13.73 42.98 10.23
N GLY A 423 13.51 42.52 9.01
CA GLY A 423 12.38 41.68 8.61
C GLY A 423 12.60 40.21 8.95
#